data_AF-A0A9X2CLK2-F1
#
_entry.id   AF-A0A9X2CLK2-F1
#
_cell.length_a   1.000
_cell.length_b   1.000
_cell.length_c   1.000
_cell.angle_alpha   90.00
_cell.angle_beta   90.00
_cell.angle_gamma   90.00
#
_symmetry.space_group_name_H-M   'P 1'
#
loop_
_entity.id
_entity.type
_entity.pdbx_description
1 polymer ?
#
loop_
_entity_poly.entity_id
_entity_poly.type
_entity_poly.pdbx_seq_one_letter_code
_entity_poly.pdbx_strand_id
1 'polypeptide(L)'
;MNHCVVNQISGLYLGDEVQMHNQVASSINQKHQTDKLTVQFDRIIGNAEADPKHHGGLDRVIHHFPREHYGQYRRWDLMSSFKDAPAMGENISTVGLNESQVNIGDIYQIGDVTVQVTQPRSPCFKLNLQFGHPEFALAMQQSKMCGWFYKVLSEGDIHQQDSLFLIERSSDISIAKAMEIYFLAEFDAQQYQYLLNCPGLAQSWVNSLTRRLQFNVIEDWQMRLYGK
;
A
#
# COMPACT_ATOMS: atom_id res chain seq x y z
N MET A 1 2.19 16.90 21.34
CA MET A 1 2.05 15.54 21.91
C MET A 1 1.75 14.61 20.75
N ASN A 2 2.57 13.59 20.53
CA ASN A 2 2.36 12.63 19.44
C ASN A 2 1.07 11.85 19.72
N HIS A 3 0.22 11.70 18.70
CA HIS A 3 -1.06 11.02 18.85
C HIS A 3 -0.89 9.53 18.55
N CYS A 4 -1.05 8.67 19.56
CA CYS A 4 -1.06 7.22 19.35
C CYS A 4 -2.30 6.83 18.52
N VAL A 5 -2.07 6.28 17.33
CA VAL A 5 -3.16 5.85 16.42
C VAL A 5 -3.36 4.33 16.43
N VAL A 6 -2.31 3.57 16.78
CA VAL A 6 -2.36 2.12 16.97
C VAL A 6 -1.51 1.78 18.17
N ASN A 7 -2.12 1.20 19.21
CA ASN A 7 -1.41 0.85 20.45
C ASN A 7 -0.41 -0.29 20.26
N GLN A 8 -0.70 -1.22 19.35
CA GLN A 8 0.17 -2.36 19.08
C GLN A 8 -0.03 -2.87 17.64
N ILE A 9 1.08 -3.18 16.97
CA ILE A 9 1.07 -3.83 15.66
C ILE A 9 0.51 -5.25 15.77
N SER A 10 -0.40 -5.62 14.86
CA SER A 10 -1.06 -6.94 14.89
C SER A 10 -0.24 -8.04 14.22
N GLY A 11 0.72 -7.68 13.36
CA GLY A 11 1.67 -8.59 12.75
C GLY A 11 2.74 -7.86 11.92
N LEU A 12 3.95 -8.39 11.94
CA LEU A 12 5.06 -7.99 11.07
C LEU A 12 5.45 -9.16 10.17
N TYR A 13 5.81 -8.85 8.92
CA TYR A 13 6.04 -9.88 7.90
C TYR A 13 7.20 -9.55 6.96
N LEU A 14 8.01 -10.57 6.67
CA LEU A 14 9.16 -10.52 5.77
C LEU A 14 9.01 -11.60 4.69
N GLY A 15 9.34 -11.27 3.44
CA GLY A 15 9.38 -12.24 2.35
C GLY A 15 10.80 -12.62 2.00
N ASP A 16 11.14 -13.90 2.05
CA ASP A 16 12.53 -14.34 1.84
C ASP A 16 12.87 -14.61 0.37
N GLU A 17 11.86 -14.93 -0.43
CA GLU A 17 12.05 -15.39 -1.81
C GLU A 17 11.00 -14.84 -2.79
N VAL A 18 11.39 -14.78 -4.06
CA VAL A 18 10.50 -14.48 -5.18
C VAL A 18 10.17 -15.79 -5.87
N GLN A 19 8.88 -16.11 -6.02
CA GLN A 19 8.45 -17.30 -6.74
C GLN A 19 7.75 -16.97 -8.05
N MET A 20 7.86 -17.91 -8.99
CA MET A 20 7.13 -17.88 -10.26
C MET A 20 5.80 -18.62 -10.09
N HIS A 21 4.69 -17.91 -10.28
CA HIS A 21 3.35 -18.50 -10.32
C HIS A 21 2.72 -18.25 -11.70
N ASN A 22 2.40 -19.31 -12.44
CA ASN A 22 1.88 -19.22 -13.81
C ASN A 22 2.72 -18.30 -14.72
N GLN A 23 4.05 -18.45 -14.68
CA GLN A 23 5.03 -17.61 -15.41
C GLN A 23 5.09 -16.14 -14.97
N VAL A 24 4.41 -15.76 -13.88
CA VAL A 24 4.45 -14.42 -13.29
C VAL A 24 5.25 -14.44 -11.99
N ALA A 25 6.31 -13.64 -11.90
CA ALA A 25 7.05 -13.46 -10.65
C ALA A 25 6.21 -12.67 -9.63
N SER A 26 6.07 -13.22 -8.43
CA SER A 26 5.35 -12.60 -7.32
C SER A 26 5.94 -13.02 -5.97
N SER A 27 6.10 -12.06 -5.06
CA SER A 27 6.47 -12.30 -3.66
C SER A 27 5.27 -12.16 -2.70
N ILE A 28 4.05 -11.94 -3.23
CA ILE A 28 2.87 -11.63 -2.40
C ILE A 28 2.49 -12.75 -1.41
N ASN A 29 2.86 -14.00 -1.72
CA ASN A 29 2.48 -15.19 -0.94
C ASN A 29 3.66 -15.81 -0.18
N GLN A 30 4.82 -15.14 -0.13
CA GLN A 30 6.09 -15.68 0.37
C GLN A 30 6.53 -15.03 1.69
N LYS A 31 5.60 -14.38 2.40
CA LYS A 31 5.94 -13.71 3.65
C LYS A 31 5.66 -14.57 4.86
N HIS A 32 6.64 -14.65 5.75
CA HIS A 32 6.52 -15.29 7.05
C HIS A 32 6.38 -14.22 8.14
N GLN A 33 5.79 -14.59 9.27
CA GLN A 33 5.69 -13.70 10.43
C GLN A 33 7.06 -13.55 11.10
N THR A 34 7.40 -12.32 11.46
CA THR A 34 8.62 -11.99 12.22
C THR A 34 8.25 -11.13 13.42
N ASP A 35 9.10 -11.12 14.44
CA ASP A 35 8.95 -10.23 15.60
C ASP A 35 9.57 -8.85 15.37
N LYS A 36 10.39 -8.71 14.31
CA LYS A 36 11.17 -7.51 14.00
C LYS A 36 11.35 -7.27 12.50
N LEU A 37 11.31 -6.00 12.10
CA LEU A 37 11.79 -5.50 10.81
C LEU A 37 12.98 -4.57 11.03
N THR A 38 14.10 -4.83 10.36
CA THR A 38 15.23 -3.89 10.28
C THR A 38 15.09 -3.07 9.01
N VAL A 39 14.83 -1.78 9.17
CA VAL A 39 14.42 -0.86 8.10
C VAL A 39 15.57 0.08 7.74
N GLN A 40 15.92 0.08 6.45
CA GLN A 40 16.84 1.03 5.83
C GLN A 40 16.09 2.00 4.92
N PHE A 41 16.75 3.07 4.48
CA PHE A 41 16.14 4.09 3.62
C PHE A 41 15.51 3.53 2.34
N ASP A 42 16.09 2.47 1.78
CA ASP A 42 15.70 1.92 0.49
C ASP A 42 15.10 0.51 0.55
N ARG A 43 15.10 -0.15 1.71
CA ARG A 43 14.63 -1.53 1.87
C ARG A 43 14.35 -1.91 3.32
N ILE A 44 13.67 -3.04 3.50
CA ILE A 44 13.71 -3.80 4.74
C ILE A 44 14.73 -4.93 4.56
N ILE A 45 15.68 -5.06 5.48
CA ILE A 45 16.70 -6.12 5.42
C ILE A 45 16.02 -7.50 5.45
N GLY A 46 16.41 -8.37 4.52
CA GLY A 46 15.84 -9.71 4.38
C GLY A 46 14.50 -9.76 3.62
N ASN A 47 13.93 -8.62 3.19
CA ASN A 47 12.71 -8.62 2.38
C ASN A 47 13.04 -8.63 0.88
N ALA A 48 12.86 -9.78 0.24
CA ALA A 48 12.95 -9.96 -1.20
C ALA A 48 11.82 -9.24 -1.93
N GLU A 49 12.17 -8.61 -3.07
CA GLU A 49 11.22 -7.90 -3.92
C GLU A 49 11.26 -8.44 -5.35
N ALA A 50 10.11 -8.93 -5.83
CA ALA A 50 10.00 -9.59 -7.13
C ALA A 50 10.16 -8.64 -8.33
N ASP A 51 9.90 -7.35 -8.14
CA ASP A 51 9.87 -6.37 -9.22
C ASP A 51 10.15 -4.96 -8.67
N PRO A 52 11.44 -4.63 -8.42
CA PRO A 52 11.83 -3.35 -7.84
C PRO A 52 11.36 -2.14 -8.66
N LYS A 53 11.16 -2.33 -9.98
CA LYS A 53 10.74 -1.26 -10.90
C LYS A 53 9.27 -0.90 -10.72
N HIS A 54 8.38 -1.89 -10.64
CA HIS A 54 6.93 -1.63 -10.58
C HIS A 54 6.35 -1.75 -9.17
N HIS A 55 7.02 -2.43 -8.24
CA HIS A 55 6.53 -2.73 -6.91
C HIS A 55 7.40 -2.18 -5.76
N GLY A 56 8.50 -1.51 -6.10
CA GLY A 56 9.51 -1.05 -5.13
C GLY A 56 9.93 0.39 -5.31
N GLY A 57 11.12 0.70 -4.82
CA GLY A 57 11.70 2.04 -4.83
C GLY A 57 11.42 2.82 -3.53
N LEU A 58 12.08 3.97 -3.41
CA LEU A 58 12.14 4.74 -2.17
C LEU A 58 10.78 5.17 -1.64
N ASP A 59 9.77 5.31 -2.50
CA ASP A 59 8.41 5.66 -2.10
C ASP A 59 7.59 4.46 -1.56
N ARG A 60 8.09 3.22 -1.69
CA ARG A 60 7.32 1.99 -1.42
C ARG A 60 8.08 0.96 -0.59
N VAL A 61 8.90 1.44 0.36
CA VAL A 61 9.78 0.59 1.18
C VAL A 61 8.99 -0.31 2.12
N ILE A 62 7.90 0.20 2.70
CA ILE A 62 7.08 -0.54 3.66
C ILE A 62 5.63 -0.55 3.19
N HIS A 63 5.04 -1.73 3.07
CA HIS A 63 3.62 -1.90 2.78
C HIS A 63 2.82 -2.10 4.08
N HIS A 64 1.79 -1.27 4.28
CA HIS A 64 0.88 -1.34 5.42
C HIS A 64 -0.51 -1.78 4.97
N PHE A 65 -1.10 -2.73 5.67
CA PHE A 65 -2.45 -3.21 5.35
C PHE A 65 -3.35 -3.36 6.60
N PRO A 66 -4.54 -2.74 6.64
CA PRO A 66 -5.52 -2.92 7.71
C PRO A 66 -6.06 -4.35 7.74
N ARG A 67 -5.95 -5.03 8.89
CA ARG A 67 -6.31 -6.46 9.02
C ARG A 67 -7.82 -6.71 8.85
N GLU A 68 -8.64 -5.72 9.18
CA GLU A 68 -10.10 -5.78 9.10
C GLU A 68 -10.60 -6.11 7.69
N HIS A 69 -9.86 -5.66 6.67
CA HIS A 69 -10.23 -5.84 5.27
C HIS A 69 -10.26 -7.30 4.85
N TYR A 70 -9.42 -8.16 5.43
CA TYR A 70 -9.51 -9.61 5.18
C TYR A 70 -10.88 -10.17 5.55
N GLY A 71 -11.45 -9.71 6.66
CA GLY A 71 -12.81 -10.07 7.07
C GLY A 71 -13.86 -9.57 6.09
N GLN A 72 -13.71 -8.35 5.58
CA GLN A 72 -14.64 -7.78 4.62
C GLN A 72 -14.61 -8.47 3.26
N TYR A 73 -13.43 -8.80 2.74
CA TYR A 73 -13.28 -9.54 1.49
C TYR A 73 -13.88 -10.94 1.55
N ARG A 74 -13.78 -11.61 2.70
CA ARG A 74 -14.48 -12.89 2.92
C ARG A 74 -16.00 -12.72 2.87
N ARG A 75 -16.54 -11.64 3.43
CA ARG A 75 -18.00 -11.36 3.39
C ARG A 75 -18.51 -11.02 1.99
N TRP A 76 -17.63 -10.59 1.09
CA TRP A 76 -17.95 -10.30 -0.31
C TRP A 76 -17.65 -11.47 -1.25
N ASP A 77 -17.35 -12.66 -0.72
CA ASP A 77 -17.02 -13.86 -1.49
C ASP A 77 -15.85 -13.67 -2.48
N LEU A 78 -14.96 -12.71 -2.19
CA LEU A 78 -13.79 -12.41 -3.04
C LEU A 78 -12.62 -13.39 -2.79
N MET A 79 -12.76 -14.31 -1.85
CA MET A 79 -11.71 -15.26 -1.47
C MET A 79 -12.19 -16.68 -1.71
N SER A 80 -11.69 -17.32 -2.77
CA SER A 80 -11.98 -18.73 -3.09
C SER A 80 -11.50 -19.72 -2.02
N SER A 81 -10.57 -19.29 -1.16
CA SER A 81 -10.00 -20.06 -0.05
C SER A 81 -9.75 -19.13 1.14
N PHE A 82 -9.70 -19.68 2.36
CA PHE A 82 -9.38 -18.89 3.53
C PHE A 82 -7.96 -18.33 3.42
N LYS A 83 -7.87 -17.00 3.36
CA LYS A 83 -6.62 -16.24 3.41
C LYS A 83 -6.73 -15.14 4.47
N ASP A 84 -5.63 -14.91 5.16
CA ASP A 84 -5.46 -13.85 6.16
C ASP A 84 -4.08 -13.20 5.97
N ALA A 85 -3.71 -12.27 6.85
CA ALA A 85 -2.40 -11.64 6.83
C ALA A 85 -1.25 -12.68 6.79
N PRO A 86 -0.23 -12.52 5.92
CA PRO A 86 0.04 -11.37 5.06
C PRO A 86 -0.34 -11.59 3.58
N ALA A 87 -1.52 -12.12 3.28
CA ALA A 87 -1.88 -12.49 1.90
C ALA A 87 -1.97 -11.30 0.91
N MET A 88 -1.93 -10.04 1.38
CA MET A 88 -1.79 -8.83 0.57
C MET A 88 -0.32 -8.47 0.29
N GLY A 89 0.63 -9.18 0.90
CA GLY A 89 2.06 -8.92 0.82
C GLY A 89 2.48 -7.72 1.68
N GLU A 90 1.74 -7.39 2.74
CA GLU A 90 2.08 -6.36 3.72
C GLU A 90 3.32 -6.71 4.53
N ASN A 91 4.01 -5.68 5.00
CA ASN A 91 5.06 -5.80 6.01
C ASN A 91 4.51 -5.50 7.40
N ILE A 92 3.55 -4.59 7.49
CA ILE A 92 2.90 -4.19 8.73
C ILE A 92 1.40 -4.41 8.58
N SER A 93 0.80 -5.12 9.54
CA SER A 93 -0.64 -5.25 9.68
C SER A 93 -1.11 -4.67 11.01
N THR A 94 -2.17 -3.85 10.99
CA THR A 94 -2.75 -3.23 12.19
C THR A 94 -4.26 -3.40 12.24
N VAL A 95 -4.83 -3.11 13.41
CA VAL A 95 -6.27 -2.98 13.64
C VAL A 95 -6.54 -1.57 14.20
N GLY A 96 -7.64 -0.94 13.77
CA GLY A 96 -8.09 0.38 14.22
C GLY A 96 -7.65 1.55 13.34
N LEU A 97 -6.91 1.29 12.26
CA LEU A 97 -6.40 2.31 11.34
C LEU A 97 -6.67 1.90 9.88
N ASN A 98 -7.38 2.75 9.14
CA ASN A 98 -7.74 2.50 7.74
C ASN A 98 -7.50 3.72 6.83
N GLU A 99 -7.80 3.55 5.54
CA GLU A 99 -7.53 4.49 4.46
C GLU A 99 -8.28 5.83 4.59
N SER A 100 -9.34 5.91 5.40
CA SER A 100 -10.05 7.16 5.67
C SER A 100 -9.38 8.01 6.77
N GLN A 101 -8.54 7.38 7.59
CA GLN A 101 -7.89 8.01 8.76
C GLN A 101 -6.44 8.41 8.47
N VAL A 102 -5.82 7.80 7.46
CA VAL A 102 -4.42 8.02 7.06
C VAL A 102 -4.37 8.93 5.85
N ASN A 103 -3.51 9.95 5.90
CA ASN A 103 -3.34 10.92 4.83
C ASN A 103 -1.99 10.79 4.13
N ILE A 104 -1.96 11.11 2.85
CA ILE A 104 -0.70 11.23 2.10
C ILE A 104 0.17 12.30 2.78
N GLY A 105 1.45 12.00 2.99
CA GLY A 105 2.36 12.90 3.68
C GLY A 105 2.32 12.83 5.21
N ASP A 106 1.40 12.07 5.83
CA ASP A 106 1.44 11.78 7.27
C ASP A 106 2.81 11.17 7.63
N ILE A 107 3.39 11.63 8.74
CA ILE A 107 4.63 11.12 9.31
C ILE A 107 4.32 10.35 10.57
N TYR A 108 4.74 9.09 10.62
CA TYR A 108 4.58 8.21 11.77
C TYR A 108 5.93 7.85 12.39
N GLN A 109 5.96 7.75 13.72
CA GLN A 109 7.01 7.04 14.46
C GLN A 109 6.51 5.65 14.80
N ILE A 110 7.34 4.64 14.51
CA ILE A 110 7.09 3.22 14.79
C ILE A 110 8.39 2.60 15.28
N GLY A 111 8.47 2.23 16.57
CA GLY A 111 9.74 1.82 17.17
C GLY A 111 10.80 2.92 17.02
N ASP A 112 11.95 2.57 16.44
CA ASP A 112 13.04 3.51 16.14
C ASP A 112 12.85 4.26 14.80
N VAL A 113 11.93 3.79 13.96
CA VAL A 113 11.79 4.22 12.56
C VAL A 113 10.79 5.37 12.43
N THR A 114 11.18 6.41 11.70
CA THR A 114 10.25 7.44 11.21
C THR A 114 9.94 7.19 9.75
N VAL A 115 8.65 7.19 9.39
CA VAL A 115 8.17 6.88 8.03
C VAL A 115 7.16 7.92 7.55
N GLN A 116 7.10 8.17 6.25
CA GLN A 116 6.11 9.07 5.64
C GLN A 116 5.23 8.32 4.64
N VAL A 117 3.91 8.50 4.74
CA VAL A 117 2.92 7.94 3.80
C VAL A 117 3.10 8.58 2.43
N THR A 118 3.19 7.77 1.37
CA THR A 118 3.49 8.27 0.02
C THR A 118 2.36 8.08 -0.98
N GLN A 119 1.72 6.92 -0.97
CA GLN A 119 0.68 6.56 -1.93
C GLN A 119 -0.19 5.40 -1.43
N PRO A 120 -1.43 5.29 -1.92
CA PRO A 120 -2.21 4.06 -1.80
C PRO A 120 -1.50 2.90 -2.52
N ARG A 121 -1.80 1.67 -2.11
CA ARG A 121 -1.41 0.48 -2.88
C ARG A 121 -2.35 0.32 -4.08
N SER A 122 -1.84 0.56 -5.29
CA SER A 122 -2.60 0.27 -6.52
C SER A 122 -2.81 -1.24 -6.68
N PRO A 123 -4.06 -1.75 -6.69
CA PRO A 123 -4.31 -3.18 -6.91
C PRO A 123 -3.89 -3.62 -8.32
N CYS A 124 -3.42 -4.87 -8.45
CA CYS A 124 -3.05 -5.45 -9.74
C CYS A 124 -3.50 -6.91 -9.87
N PHE A 125 -3.51 -7.43 -11.10
CA PHE A 125 -4.04 -8.75 -11.47
C PHE A 125 -3.38 -9.92 -10.71
N LYS A 126 -2.17 -9.75 -10.18
CA LYS A 126 -1.53 -10.75 -9.30
C LYS A 126 -2.40 -11.06 -8.07
N LEU A 127 -3.21 -10.12 -7.60
CA LEU A 127 -4.20 -10.35 -6.56
C LEU A 127 -5.35 -11.26 -7.02
N ASN A 128 -5.79 -11.15 -8.27
CA ASN A 128 -6.83 -12.03 -8.82
C ASN A 128 -6.37 -13.48 -8.80
N LEU A 129 -5.10 -13.70 -9.20
CA LEU A 129 -4.46 -15.01 -9.14
C LEU A 129 -4.31 -15.49 -7.70
N GLN A 130 -3.82 -14.60 -6.82
CA GLN A 130 -3.62 -14.90 -5.40
C GLN A 130 -4.92 -15.31 -4.72
N PHE A 131 -6.02 -14.60 -4.90
CA PHE A 131 -7.28 -14.87 -4.19
C PHE A 131 -8.24 -15.78 -4.98
N GLY A 132 -7.88 -16.14 -6.21
CA GLY A 132 -8.69 -16.98 -7.10
C GLY A 132 -10.00 -16.33 -7.54
N HIS A 133 -10.06 -14.99 -7.55
CA HIS A 133 -11.23 -14.22 -7.95
C HIS A 133 -10.87 -13.26 -9.09
N PRO A 134 -11.49 -13.36 -10.28
CA PRO A 134 -11.05 -12.66 -11.49
C PRO A 134 -11.14 -11.13 -11.39
N GLU A 135 -11.99 -10.61 -10.50
CA GLU A 135 -12.20 -9.17 -10.31
C GLU A 135 -11.70 -8.65 -8.96
N PHE A 136 -10.87 -9.42 -8.23
CA PHE A 136 -10.40 -9.01 -6.90
C PHE A 136 -9.75 -7.62 -6.90
N ALA A 137 -8.85 -7.38 -7.85
CA ALA A 137 -8.13 -6.12 -7.99
C ALA A 137 -9.09 -4.95 -8.29
N LEU A 138 -10.12 -5.18 -9.10
CA LEU A 138 -11.15 -4.17 -9.37
C LEU A 138 -11.96 -3.87 -8.10
N ALA A 139 -12.43 -4.90 -7.40
CA ALA A 139 -13.21 -4.73 -6.18
C ALA A 139 -12.42 -3.98 -5.09
N MET A 140 -11.13 -4.30 -4.94
CA MET A 140 -10.20 -3.61 -4.04
C MET A 140 -10.02 -2.14 -4.44
N GLN A 141 -9.92 -1.84 -5.75
CA GLN A 141 -9.84 -0.47 -6.24
C GLN A 141 -11.11 0.32 -5.96
N GLN A 142 -12.28 -0.25 -6.24
CA GLN A 142 -13.58 0.39 -6.06
C GLN A 142 -13.92 0.62 -4.59
N SER A 143 -13.62 -0.35 -3.73
CA SER A 143 -13.85 -0.26 -2.28
C SER A 143 -12.84 0.62 -1.56
N LYS A 144 -11.69 0.93 -2.19
CA LYS A 144 -10.59 1.73 -1.62
C LYS A 144 -9.90 1.07 -0.41
N MET A 145 -10.18 -0.21 -0.13
CA MET A 145 -9.63 -0.97 1.00
C MET A 145 -8.24 -1.54 0.68
N CYS A 146 -7.34 -0.69 0.18
CA CYS A 146 -6.14 -1.13 -0.49
C CYS A 146 -4.87 -1.20 0.37
N GLY A 147 -4.85 -0.60 1.55
CA GLY A 147 -3.62 -0.28 2.27
C GLY A 147 -2.80 0.81 1.56
N TRP A 148 -1.59 1.05 2.06
CA TRP A 148 -0.72 2.13 1.59
C TRP A 148 0.76 1.80 1.77
N PHE A 149 1.58 2.68 1.21
CA PHE A 149 3.03 2.57 1.29
C PHE A 149 3.65 3.71 2.08
N TYR A 150 4.82 3.43 2.64
CA TYR A 150 5.69 4.42 3.23
C TYR A 150 7.05 4.49 2.54
N LYS A 151 7.63 5.69 2.57
CA LYS A 151 9.08 5.89 2.50
C LYS A 151 9.65 6.05 3.91
N VAL A 152 10.96 5.81 4.02
CA VAL A 152 11.68 5.87 5.30
C VAL A 152 12.36 7.22 5.45
N LEU A 153 12.15 7.89 6.58
CA LEU A 153 12.78 9.16 6.95
C LEU A 153 13.91 8.98 7.97
N SER A 154 13.83 7.93 8.80
CA SER A 154 14.89 7.52 9.73
C SER A 154 14.92 6.00 9.83
N GLU A 155 16.10 5.42 9.67
CA GLU A 155 16.34 3.96 9.75
C GLU A 155 16.29 3.47 11.20
N GLY A 156 16.08 2.16 11.36
CA GLY A 156 16.03 1.54 12.68
C GLY A 156 15.28 0.22 12.68
N ASP A 157 14.89 -0.22 13.87
CA ASP A 157 14.10 -1.45 14.04
C ASP A 157 12.64 -1.11 14.40
N ILE A 158 11.73 -1.93 13.85
CA ILE A 158 10.32 -1.99 14.24
C ILE A 158 10.07 -3.37 14.85
N HIS A 159 9.55 -3.41 16.06
CA HIS A 159 9.15 -4.62 16.76
C HIS A 159 7.63 -4.77 16.77
N GLN A 160 7.14 -6.01 16.83
CA GLN A 160 5.69 -6.27 16.82
C GLN A 160 4.94 -5.61 18.00
N GLN A 161 5.64 -5.34 19.10
CA GLN A 161 5.08 -4.72 20.31
C GLN A 161 5.00 -3.19 20.22
N ASP A 162 5.57 -2.59 19.17
CA ASP A 162 5.59 -1.14 19.01
C ASP A 162 4.20 -0.58 18.69
N SER A 163 3.99 0.65 19.14
CA SER A 163 2.84 1.48 18.79
C SER A 163 3.15 2.34 17.55
N LEU A 164 2.11 2.79 16.85
CA LEU A 164 2.23 3.82 15.81
C LEU A 164 1.77 5.16 16.36
N PHE A 165 2.64 6.16 16.26
CA PHE A 165 2.35 7.53 16.65
C PHE A 165 2.34 8.45 15.44
N LEU A 166 1.25 9.18 15.22
CA LEU A 166 1.22 10.28 14.26
C LEU A 166 2.03 11.45 14.83
N ILE A 167 3.08 11.82 14.11
CA ILE A 167 4.01 12.89 14.46
C ILE A 167 3.61 14.19 13.76
N GLU A 168 3.29 14.08 12.47
CA GLU A 168 2.95 15.23 11.64
C GLU A 168 1.89 14.85 10.60
N ARG A 169 0.96 15.78 10.35
CA ARG A 169 0.02 15.73 9.24
C ARG A 169 0.16 16.99 8.40
N SER A 170 0.54 16.82 7.13
CA SER A 170 0.83 17.91 6.19
C SER A 170 -0.21 18.03 5.06
N SER A 171 -1.20 17.12 5.01
CA SER A 171 -2.24 17.06 3.99
C SER A 171 -3.60 16.68 4.60
N ASP A 172 -4.68 17.10 3.94
CA ASP A 172 -6.05 16.66 4.21
C ASP A 172 -6.51 15.52 3.27
N ILE A 173 -5.66 15.09 2.33
CA ILE A 173 -5.98 14.03 1.38
C ILE A 173 -5.72 12.66 2.01
N SER A 174 -6.79 12.00 2.42
CA SER A 174 -6.74 10.62 2.90
C SER A 174 -6.35 9.63 1.79
N ILE A 175 -5.85 8.45 2.15
CA ILE A 175 -5.59 7.35 1.20
C ILE A 175 -6.85 7.03 0.40
N ALA A 176 -8.02 6.98 1.06
CA ALA A 176 -9.30 6.75 0.40
C ALA A 176 -9.64 7.86 -0.61
N LYS A 177 -9.35 9.14 -0.28
CA LYS A 177 -9.57 10.26 -1.20
C LYS A 177 -8.59 10.24 -2.37
N ALA A 178 -7.33 9.90 -2.13
CA ALA A 178 -6.33 9.74 -3.19
C ALA A 178 -6.74 8.63 -4.17
N MET A 179 -7.23 7.48 -3.67
CA MET A 179 -7.79 6.40 -4.50
C MET A 179 -8.98 6.88 -5.34
N GLU A 180 -9.90 7.62 -4.72
CA GLU A 180 -11.07 8.17 -5.41
C GLU A 180 -10.71 9.10 -6.57
N ILE A 181 -9.75 10.01 -6.35
CA ILE A 181 -9.30 10.94 -7.37
C ILE A 181 -8.51 10.21 -8.46
N TYR A 182 -7.57 9.36 -8.08
CA TYR A 182 -6.68 8.73 -9.06
C TYR A 182 -7.39 7.71 -9.95
N PHE A 183 -8.46 7.08 -9.46
CA PHE A 183 -9.22 6.07 -10.21
C PHE A 183 -10.58 6.57 -10.72
N LEU A 184 -10.72 7.87 -10.95
CA LEU A 184 -11.88 8.44 -11.64
C LEU A 184 -12.12 7.77 -13.00
N ALA A 185 -13.39 7.55 -13.34
CA ALA A 185 -13.77 7.01 -14.64
C ALA A 185 -13.60 8.02 -15.79
N GLU A 186 -13.72 9.31 -15.48
CA GLU A 186 -13.65 10.41 -16.43
C GLU A 186 -12.53 11.38 -16.04
N PHE A 187 -11.97 12.06 -17.04
CA PHE A 187 -10.89 13.01 -16.83
C PHE A 187 -11.38 14.24 -16.08
N ASP A 188 -10.72 14.57 -14.96
CA ASP A 188 -10.99 15.78 -14.18
C ASP A 188 -9.68 16.49 -13.82
N ALA A 189 -9.35 17.53 -14.57
CA ALA A 189 -8.13 18.31 -14.37
C ALA A 189 -8.04 18.95 -12.98
N GLN A 190 -9.16 19.40 -12.41
CA GLN A 190 -9.18 20.07 -11.11
C GLN A 190 -8.82 19.08 -10.01
N GLN A 191 -9.43 17.90 -10.04
CA GLN A 191 -9.17 16.84 -9.07
C GLN A 191 -7.73 16.33 -9.20
N TYR A 192 -7.22 16.15 -10.42
CA TYR A 192 -5.83 15.74 -10.64
C TYR A 192 -4.83 16.79 -10.17
N GLN A 193 -5.08 18.08 -10.41
CA GLN A 193 -4.22 19.15 -9.91
C GLN A 193 -4.23 19.22 -8.38
N TYR A 194 -5.39 19.01 -7.76
CA TYR A 194 -5.51 18.96 -6.30
C TYR A 194 -4.67 17.83 -5.71
N LEU A 195 -4.77 16.61 -6.25
CA LEU A 195 -3.94 15.49 -5.81
C LEU A 195 -2.46 15.70 -6.12
N LEU A 196 -2.12 16.24 -7.30
CA LEU A 196 -0.73 16.52 -7.70
C LEU A 196 -0.02 17.50 -6.75
N ASN A 197 -0.78 18.45 -6.17
CA ASN A 197 -0.26 19.42 -5.21
C ASN A 197 -0.14 18.86 -3.78
N CYS A 198 -0.49 17.59 -3.55
CA CYS A 198 -0.41 16.96 -2.24
C CYS A 198 1.06 16.74 -1.81
N PRO A 199 1.51 17.33 -0.69
CA PRO A 199 2.84 17.05 -0.15
C PRO A 199 3.01 15.56 0.16
N GLY A 200 4.20 15.03 -0.13
CA GLY A 200 4.53 13.63 0.16
C GLY A 200 4.01 12.61 -0.86
N LEU A 201 3.27 13.03 -1.91
CA LEU A 201 2.80 12.12 -2.95
C LEU A 201 3.97 11.45 -3.68
N ALA A 202 3.89 10.13 -3.85
CA ALA A 202 4.92 9.35 -4.53
C ALA A 202 5.21 9.85 -5.95
N GLN A 203 6.48 9.81 -6.36
CA GLN A 203 6.92 10.34 -7.66
C GLN A 203 6.26 9.60 -8.84
N SER A 204 5.94 8.31 -8.67
CA SER A 204 5.25 7.53 -9.69
C SER A 204 3.84 8.07 -9.99
N TRP A 205 3.11 8.50 -8.95
CA TRP A 205 1.79 9.11 -9.08
C TRP A 205 1.88 10.53 -9.64
N VAL A 206 2.86 11.33 -9.18
CA VAL A 206 3.16 12.65 -9.75
C VAL A 206 3.39 12.55 -11.26
N ASN A 207 4.20 11.61 -11.71
CA ASN A 207 4.50 11.39 -13.13
C ASN A 207 3.24 10.99 -13.93
N SER A 208 2.41 10.09 -13.38
CA SER A 208 1.16 9.68 -14.03
C SER A 208 0.18 10.86 -14.15
N LEU A 209 -0.11 11.55 -13.05
CA LEU A 209 -1.03 12.69 -13.02
C LEU A 209 -0.56 13.83 -13.96
N THR A 210 0.75 14.11 -13.98
CA THR A 210 1.34 15.10 -14.90
C THR A 210 1.08 14.70 -16.36
N ARG A 211 1.27 13.42 -16.70
CA ARG A 211 0.98 12.91 -18.04
C ARG A 211 -0.50 13.03 -18.37
N ARG A 212 -1.40 12.70 -17.43
CA ARG A 212 -2.85 12.85 -17.64
C ARG A 212 -3.22 14.30 -17.95
N LEU A 213 -2.73 15.25 -17.15
CA LEU A 213 -2.97 16.69 -17.33
C LEU A 213 -2.38 17.21 -18.65
N GLN A 214 -1.21 16.71 -19.06
CA GLN A 214 -0.57 17.11 -20.32
C GLN A 214 -1.35 16.67 -21.56
N PHE A 215 -1.90 15.44 -21.53
CA PHE A 215 -2.53 14.83 -22.70
C PHE A 215 -4.07 14.75 -22.62
N ASN A 216 -4.67 15.23 -21.54
CA ASN A 216 -6.11 15.13 -21.24
C ASN A 216 -6.67 13.70 -21.38
N VAL A 217 -5.88 12.71 -20.95
CA VAL A 217 -6.23 11.29 -21.11
C VAL A 217 -5.88 10.52 -19.86
N ILE A 218 -6.75 9.58 -19.48
CA ILE A 218 -6.47 8.60 -18.43
C ILE A 218 -5.83 7.39 -19.10
N GLU A 219 -4.72 6.89 -18.55
CA GLU A 219 -4.10 5.66 -19.07
C GLU A 219 -5.01 4.44 -18.89
N ASP A 220 -4.88 3.47 -19.80
CA ASP A 220 -5.60 2.22 -19.69
C ASP A 220 -5.14 1.39 -18.47
N TRP A 221 -6.10 0.81 -17.76
CA TRP A 221 -5.87 -0.04 -16.59
C TRP A 221 -6.12 -1.53 -16.87
N GLN A 222 -6.52 -1.94 -18.07
CA GLN A 222 -6.80 -3.35 -18.41
C GLN A 222 -5.62 -4.26 -18.04
N MET A 223 -4.41 -3.89 -18.48
CA MET A 223 -3.20 -4.67 -18.16
C MET A 223 -2.94 -4.76 -16.66
N ARG A 224 -3.15 -3.66 -15.92
CA ARG A 224 -2.93 -3.65 -14.47
C ARG A 224 -3.97 -4.51 -13.74
N LEU A 225 -5.24 -4.41 -14.11
CA LEU A 225 -6.35 -5.04 -13.40
C LEU A 225 -6.57 -6.50 -13.81
N TYR A 226 -6.31 -6.86 -15.07
CA TYR A 226 -6.62 -8.18 -15.63
C TYR A 226 -5.42 -8.91 -16.23
N GLY A 227 -4.29 -8.22 -16.42
CA GLY A 227 -3.09 -8.81 -17.05
C GLY A 227 -3.25 -9.08 -18.55
N LYS A 228 -4.17 -8.36 -19.21
CA LYS A 228 -4.48 -8.47 -20.64
C LYS A 228 -4.62 -7.10 -21.27
#